data_AF-K6U9S6-F1
#
_entry.id   AF-K6U9S6-F1
#
_cell.length_a   1.000
_cell.length_b   1.000
_cell.length_c   1.000
_cell.angle_alpha   90.00
_cell.angle_beta   90.00
_cell.angle_gamma   90.00
#
_symmetry.space_group_name_H-M   'P 1'
#
loop_
_entity.id
_entity.type
_entity.pdbx_description
1 polymer ?
#
loop_
_entity_poly.entity_id
_entity_poly.type
_entity_poly.pdbx_seq_one_letter_code
_entity_poly.pdbx_strand_id
1 'polypeptide(L)'
;GPDDIYRSLLKFNVSSAIPAGSTITNASLNLFVFRKDTPDAVLFPQTVNVFTNNSNFFENTVTWNNAPAISPTIYSKVITDADIDNFISIDITNIVIGWFNNTIPNFGITLAGIED
;
A
#
# COMPACT_ATOMS: atom_id res chain seq x y z
N GLY A 1 -15.51 -12.52 -2.73
CA GLY A 1 -16.93 -12.35 -3.04
C GLY A 1 -17.13 -10.93 -3.55
N PRO A 2 -18.20 -10.62 -4.29
CA PRO A 2 -18.50 -9.26 -4.73
C PRO A 2 -18.58 -8.25 -3.57
N ASP A 3 -18.93 -8.71 -2.37
CA ASP A 3 -19.07 -7.89 -1.14
C ASP A 3 -17.89 -8.07 -0.16
N ASP A 4 -16.83 -8.79 -0.56
CA ASP A 4 -15.70 -9.03 0.33
C ASP A 4 -14.78 -7.80 0.31
N ILE A 5 -14.55 -7.22 1.49
CA ILE A 5 -13.58 -6.16 1.67
C ILE A 5 -12.20 -6.78 1.90
N TYR A 6 -11.24 -6.42 1.04
CA TYR A 6 -9.86 -6.88 1.15
C TYR A 6 -8.93 -5.72 1.52
N ARG A 7 -8.08 -5.96 2.52
CA ARG A 7 -7.00 -5.06 2.92
C ARG A 7 -5.69 -5.81 2.98
N SER A 8 -4.65 -5.25 2.38
CA SER A 8 -3.29 -5.79 2.45
C SER A 8 -2.42 -4.87 3.29
N LEU A 9 -1.91 -5.38 4.41
CA LEU A 9 -1.00 -4.64 5.28
C LEU A 9 0.44 -5.00 4.91
N LEU A 10 1.26 -3.99 4.65
CA LEU A 10 2.65 -4.14 4.24
C LEU A 10 3.55 -3.32 5.16
N LYS A 11 4.69 -3.89 5.57
CA LYS A 11 5.68 -3.17 6.36
C LYS A 11 7.10 -3.51 5.89
N PHE A 12 7.93 -2.47 5.78
CA PHE A 12 9.31 -2.58 5.32
C PHE A 12 10.27 -2.04 6.39
N ASN A 13 11.41 -2.69 6.57
CA ASN A 13 12.45 -2.20 7.47
C ASN A 13 13.40 -1.25 6.71
N VAL A 14 13.02 0.03 6.62
CA VAL A 14 13.73 1.03 5.82
C VAL A 14 14.98 1.58 6.53
N SER A 15 14.88 1.90 7.82
CA SER A 15 15.96 2.57 8.56
C SER A 15 17.22 1.73 8.72
N SER A 16 17.10 0.40 8.73
CA SER A 16 18.27 -0.49 8.76
C SER A 16 18.87 -0.79 7.38
N ALA A 17 18.11 -0.55 6.31
CA ALA A 17 18.52 -0.88 4.94
C ALA A 17 19.27 0.25 4.23
N ILE A 18 19.12 1.49 4.70
CA ILE A 18 19.68 2.69 4.06
C ILE A 18 20.74 3.30 4.99
N PRO A 19 22.01 3.49 4.54
CA PRO A 19 23.06 4.08 5.35
C PRO A 19 22.72 5.49 5.83
N ALA A 20 23.13 5.82 7.06
CA ALA A 20 22.99 7.17 7.61
C ALA A 20 23.67 8.23 6.72
N GLY A 21 23.02 9.38 6.56
CA GLY A 21 23.49 10.46 5.67
C GLY A 21 23.10 10.30 4.19
N SER A 22 22.46 9.19 3.81
CA SER A 22 21.92 9.03 2.46
C SER A 22 20.75 9.98 2.22
N THR A 23 20.51 10.34 0.95
CA THR A 23 19.30 11.04 0.50
C THR A 23 18.50 10.10 -0.38
N ILE A 24 17.22 9.92 -0.05
CA ILE A 24 16.30 9.13 -0.88
C ILE A 24 15.79 10.04 -1.99
N THR A 25 16.11 9.71 -3.24
CA THR A 25 15.64 10.44 -4.42
C THR A 25 14.34 9.87 -4.98
N ASN A 26 14.13 8.56 -4.84
CA ASN A 26 12.94 7.86 -5.32
C ASN A 26 12.70 6.59 -4.51
N ALA A 27 11.44 6.26 -4.25
CA ALA A 27 11.01 4.96 -3.73
C ALA A 27 9.68 4.54 -4.36
N SER A 28 9.64 3.30 -4.85
CA SER A 28 8.48 2.76 -5.54
C SER A 28 8.03 1.45 -4.91
N LEU A 29 6.73 1.34 -4.67
CA LEU A 29 6.06 0.09 -4.33
C LEU A 29 5.69 -0.63 -5.63
N ASN A 30 6.33 -1.77 -5.88
CA ASN A 30 6.05 -2.62 -7.04
C ASN A 30 5.19 -3.80 -6.61
N LEU A 31 4.04 -3.99 -7.26
CA LEU A 31 3.07 -5.03 -6.93
C LEU A 31 2.74 -5.82 -8.19
N PHE A 32 2.63 -7.13 -8.06
CA PHE A 32 2.17 -7.99 -9.15
C PHE A 32 0.65 -8.16 -9.06
N VAL A 33 -0.07 -7.84 -10.14
CA VAL A 33 -1.53 -7.97 -10.18
C VAL A 33 -1.89 -9.36 -10.65
N PHE A 34 -2.09 -10.27 -9.70
CA PHE A 34 -2.45 -11.66 -10.01
C PHE A 34 -3.89 -11.82 -10.51
N ARG A 35 -4.82 -11.00 -10.01
CA ARG A 35 -6.24 -11.15 -10.30
C ARG A 35 -6.97 -9.82 -10.16
N LYS A 36 -8.00 -9.64 -10.99
CA LYS A 36 -9.01 -8.59 -10.91
C LYS A 36 -10.38 -9.23 -11.13
N ASP A 37 -11.28 -9.06 -10.18
CA ASP A 37 -12.54 -9.83 -10.12
C ASP A 37 -13.61 -9.27 -11.06
N THR A 38 -13.59 -7.96 -11.30
CA THR A 38 -14.56 -7.24 -12.12
C THR A 38 -13.85 -6.63 -13.33
N PRO A 39 -14.25 -6.92 -14.58
CA PRO A 39 -13.66 -6.32 -15.77
C PRO A 39 -13.86 -4.80 -15.86
N ASP A 40 -13.00 -4.09 -16.58
CA ASP A 40 -13.11 -2.63 -16.76
C ASP A 40 -14.43 -2.20 -17.41
N ALA A 41 -14.97 -3.06 -18.30
CA ALA A 41 -16.26 -2.83 -18.95
C ALA A 41 -17.46 -2.84 -17.99
N VAL A 42 -17.29 -3.40 -16.79
CA VAL A 42 -18.36 -3.51 -15.77
C VAL A 42 -18.19 -2.44 -14.69
N LEU A 43 -16.96 -2.22 -14.21
CA LEU A 43 -16.65 -1.23 -13.19
C LEU A 43 -15.31 -0.56 -13.50
N PHE A 44 -15.35 0.76 -13.71
CA PHE A 44 -14.16 1.57 -13.91
C PHE A 44 -14.41 3.00 -13.42
N PRO A 45 -13.43 3.64 -12.71
CA PRO A 45 -12.12 3.10 -12.33
C PRO A 45 -12.20 2.12 -11.16
N GLN A 46 -11.25 1.19 -11.09
CA GLN A 46 -10.99 0.36 -9.91
C GLN A 46 -9.66 0.77 -9.30
N THR A 47 -9.73 1.55 -8.22
CA THR A 47 -8.56 2.19 -7.62
C THR A 47 -8.10 1.45 -6.38
N VAL A 48 -6.80 1.15 -6.31
CA VAL A 48 -6.13 0.75 -5.07
C VAL A 48 -5.55 2.01 -4.42
N ASN A 49 -5.96 2.27 -3.19
CA ASN A 49 -5.49 3.40 -2.39
C ASN A 49 -4.43 2.94 -1.39
N VAL A 50 -3.44 3.80 -1.16
CA VAL A 50 -2.41 3.60 -0.13
C VAL A 50 -2.77 4.41 1.11
N PHE A 51 -2.72 3.77 2.26
CA PHE A 51 -2.91 4.40 3.56
C PHE A 51 -1.68 4.18 4.44
N THR A 52 -1.35 5.12 5.31
CA THR A 52 -0.40 4.87 6.40
C THR A 52 -1.12 4.31 7.62
N ASN A 53 -0.50 3.37 8.33
CA ASN A 53 -1.07 2.82 9.56
C ASN A 53 -0.80 3.74 10.76
N ASN A 54 -1.78 3.87 11.66
CA ASN A 54 -1.66 4.71 12.85
C ASN A 54 -1.00 4.00 14.04
N SER A 55 -0.83 2.68 13.96
CA SER A 55 -0.15 1.86 14.97
C SER A 55 0.56 0.68 14.31
N ASN A 56 1.55 0.12 15.02
CA ASN A 56 2.26 -1.06 14.55
C ASN A 56 1.35 -2.29 14.52
N PHE A 57 1.68 -3.25 13.65
CA PHE A 57 1.09 -4.58 13.62
C PHE A 57 2.18 -5.66 13.53
N PHE A 58 1.81 -6.90 13.84
CA PHE A 58 2.65 -8.07 13.60
C PHE A 58 1.93 -9.00 12.64
N GLU A 59 2.62 -9.42 11.58
CA GLU A 59 2.05 -10.23 10.51
C GLU A 59 1.42 -11.54 11.00
N ASN A 60 1.97 -12.11 12.08
CA ASN A 60 1.50 -13.38 12.65
C ASN A 60 0.33 -13.25 13.63
N THR A 61 -0.04 -12.04 14.06
CA THR A 61 -1.13 -11.81 15.03
C THR A 61 -2.18 -10.82 14.58
N VAL A 62 -1.95 -10.13 13.46
CA VAL A 62 -2.93 -9.20 12.89
C VAL A 62 -4.12 -9.96 12.32
N THR A 63 -5.29 -9.41 12.56
CA THR A 63 -6.61 -9.90 12.16
C THR A 63 -7.44 -8.69 11.75
N TRP A 64 -8.62 -8.92 11.17
CA TRP A 64 -9.55 -7.84 10.88
C TRP A 64 -9.86 -6.96 12.11
N ASN A 65 -10.07 -7.58 13.27
CA ASN A 65 -10.52 -6.89 14.48
C ASN A 65 -9.43 -6.05 15.17
N ASN A 66 -8.15 -6.38 14.96
CA ASN A 66 -7.03 -5.70 15.60
C ASN A 66 -6.09 -5.00 14.59
N ALA A 67 -6.50 -4.91 13.33
CA ALA A 67 -5.77 -4.15 12.32
C ALA A 67 -5.64 -2.68 12.76
N PRO A 68 -4.50 -2.02 12.47
CA PRO A 68 -4.34 -0.59 12.75
C PRO A 68 -5.42 0.25 12.10
N ALA A 69 -5.84 1.32 12.77
CA ALA A 69 -6.53 2.40 12.09
C ALA A 69 -5.64 2.97 10.97
N ILE A 70 -6.27 3.41 9.88
CA ILE A 70 -5.58 3.89 8.69
C ILE A 70 -5.78 5.39 8.52
N SER A 71 -4.77 6.07 7.99
CA SER A 71 -4.83 7.48 7.61
C SER A 71 -4.68 7.62 6.09
N PRO A 72 -5.55 8.40 5.42
CA PRO A 72 -5.53 8.54 3.97
C PRO A 72 -4.25 9.22 3.49
N THR A 73 -3.79 8.80 2.33
CA THR A 73 -2.72 9.48 1.60
C THR A 73 -3.21 9.90 0.21
N ILE A 74 -2.38 10.63 -0.52
CA ILE A 74 -2.66 10.98 -1.91
C ILE A 74 -2.29 9.88 -2.91
N TYR A 75 -1.62 8.81 -2.46
CA TYR A 75 -1.07 7.79 -3.35
C TYR A 75 -2.12 6.73 -3.66
N SER A 76 -2.29 6.46 -4.94
CA SER A 76 -3.22 5.46 -5.45
C SER A 76 -2.80 5.00 -6.84
N LYS A 77 -3.40 3.91 -7.30
CA LYS A 77 -3.23 3.39 -8.66
C LYS A 77 -4.56 2.85 -9.16
N VAL A 78 -4.98 3.31 -10.32
CA VAL A 78 -6.08 2.65 -11.08
C VAL A 78 -5.53 1.36 -11.66
N ILE A 79 -6.21 0.26 -11.41
CA ILE A 79 -5.90 -1.07 -11.94
C ILE A 79 -6.83 -1.34 -13.10
N THR A 80 -6.26 -1.76 -14.22
CA THR A 80 -6.96 -2.08 -15.47
C THR A 80 -6.86 -3.56 -15.80
N ASP A 81 -7.66 -4.03 -16.74
CA ASP A 81 -7.57 -5.41 -17.25
C ASP A 81 -6.19 -5.72 -17.89
N ALA A 82 -5.49 -4.69 -18.36
CA ALA A 82 -4.14 -4.82 -18.93
C ALA A 82 -3.04 -5.02 -17.87
N ASP A 83 -3.31 -4.69 -16.60
CA ASP A 83 -2.34 -4.87 -15.52
C ASP A 83 -2.31 -6.32 -15.00
N ILE A 84 -3.32 -7.14 -15.31
CA ILE A 84 -3.37 -8.56 -14.93
C ILE A 84 -2.14 -9.28 -15.47
N ASP A 85 -1.53 -10.12 -14.63
CA ASP A 85 -0.28 -10.83 -14.87
C ASP A 85 0.94 -9.91 -15.13
N ASN A 86 0.87 -8.65 -14.71
CA ASN A 86 1.95 -7.67 -14.83
C ASN A 86 2.25 -6.96 -13.50
N PHE A 87 3.43 -6.33 -13.45
CA PHE A 87 3.81 -5.45 -12.35
C PHE A 87 3.27 -4.04 -12.55
N ILE A 88 2.65 -3.51 -11.50
CA ILE A 88 2.36 -2.08 -11.37
C ILE A 88 3.35 -1.45 -10.40
N SER A 89 3.45 -0.12 -10.49
CA SER A 89 4.35 0.69 -9.69
C SER A 89 3.58 1.89 -9.12
N ILE A 90 3.72 2.12 -7.82
CA ILE A 90 3.18 3.28 -7.11
C ILE A 90 4.37 4.04 -6.50
N ASP A 91 4.52 5.31 -6.85
CA ASP A 91 5.50 6.19 -6.20
C ASP A 91 5.04 6.49 -4.77
N ILE A 92 5.82 6.07 -3.78
CA ILE A 92 5.60 6.32 -2.36
C ILE A 92 6.79 7.05 -1.72
N THR A 93 7.56 7.78 -2.53
CA THR A 93 8.83 8.40 -2.16
C THR A 93 8.72 9.20 -0.87
N ASN A 94 7.70 10.07 -0.72
CA ASN A 94 7.61 10.90 0.48
C ASN A 94 7.20 10.12 1.74
N ILE A 95 6.49 8.99 1.60
CA ILE A 95 6.23 8.10 2.76
C ILE A 95 7.55 7.52 3.24
N VAL A 96 8.36 6.99 2.32
CA VAL A 96 9.64 6.34 2.64
C VAL A 96 10.66 7.36 3.16
N ILE A 97 10.70 8.58 2.61
CA ILE A 97 11.48 9.70 3.16
C ILE A 97 11.02 10.01 4.60
N GLY A 98 9.71 10.05 4.84
CA GLY A 98 9.17 10.30 6.18
C GLY A 98 9.59 9.25 7.20
N TRP A 99 9.57 7.97 6.79
CA TRP A 99 10.08 6.87 7.60
C TRP A 99 11.58 6.96 7.87
N PHE A 100 12.38 7.27 6.85
CA PHE A 100 13.83 7.36 6.96
C PHE A 100 14.27 8.53 7.85
N ASN A 101 13.63 9.69 7.73
CA ASN A 101 13.91 10.87 8.52
C ASN A 101 13.22 10.90 9.89
N ASN A 102 12.46 9.85 10.24
CA ASN A 102 11.66 9.76 11.46
C ASN A 102 10.63 10.90 11.64
N THR A 103 10.15 11.52 10.56
CA THR A 103 9.06 12.51 10.62
C THR A 103 7.68 11.85 10.59
N ILE A 104 7.61 10.61 10.10
CA ILE A 104 6.44 9.74 10.16
C ILE A 104 6.88 8.41 10.77
N PRO A 105 6.22 7.90 11.83
CA PRO A 105 6.50 6.57 12.35
C PRO A 105 6.31 5.48 11.28
N ASN A 106 7.27 4.57 11.14
CA ASN A 106 7.13 3.44 10.23
C ASN A 106 6.28 2.33 10.87
N PHE A 107 4.97 2.47 10.75
CA PHE A 107 3.97 1.46 11.10
C PHE A 107 3.49 0.63 9.90
N GLY A 108 4.13 0.80 8.74
CA GLY A 108 3.70 0.21 7.49
C GLY A 108 2.55 0.97 6.81
N ILE A 109 2.08 0.39 5.73
CA ILE A 109 0.95 0.88 4.93
C ILE A 109 -0.14 -0.18 4.82
N THR A 110 -1.35 0.27 4.53
CA THR A 110 -2.46 -0.58 4.11
C THR A 110 -2.84 -0.23 2.68
N LEU A 111 -3.03 -1.25 1.85
CA LEU A 111 -3.66 -1.14 0.54
C LEU A 111 -5.12 -1.57 0.67
N ALA A 112 -6.02 -0.76 0.15
CA ALA A 112 -7.44 -1.10 0.07
C ALA A 112 -8.00 -0.67 -1.30
N GLY A 113 -8.90 -1.48 -1.83
CA GLY A 113 -9.67 -1.17 -3.04
C GLY A 113 -10.80 -0.19 -2.75
N ILE A 114 -11.78 -0.15 -3.64
CA ILE A 114 -13.06 0.50 -3.39
C ILE A 114 -13.81 -0.36 -2.36
N GLU A 115 -14.15 0.24 -1.22
CA GLU A 115 -14.99 -0.37 -0.19
C GLU A 115 -16.34 0.37 -0.28
N ASP A 116 -17.36 -0.27 -0.84
CA ASP A 116 -18.72 0.27 -0.92
C ASP A 116 -19.51 0.01 0.38
#